data_AF-A0A8R7ULJ4-F1
#
_entry.id   AF-A0A8R7ULJ4-F1
#
_cell.length_a   1.000
_cell.length_b   1.000
_cell.length_c   1.000
_cell.angle_alpha   90.00
_cell.angle_beta   90.00
_cell.angle_gamma   90.00
#
_symmetry.space_group_name_H-M   'P 1'
#
loop_
_entity.id
_entity.type
_entity.pdbx_description
1 polymer ?
#
loop_
_entity_poly.entity_id
_entity_poly.type
_entity_poly.pdbx_seq_one_letter_code
_entity_poly.pdbx_strand_id
1 'polypeptide(L)'
;MVKSQDKLTAKPGTMCYMSGNIQMDNNYLPENDGGVWQWIFGKSITSTVFFNPGPDDGYVGISAPFPGRILPIDLANFGGELLCQADSFLCSVNDVSVTSSTVDQRPRNIEIGAEVG
;
A
#
# COMPACT_ATOMS: atom_id res chain seq x y z
N MET A 1 2.84 -0.33 15.83
CA MET A 1 3.92 -1.08 16.49
C MET A 1 4.51 -2.02 15.45
N VAL A 2 5.82 -2.02 15.31
CA VAL A 2 6.56 -2.83 14.33
C VAL A 2 7.43 -3.79 15.14
N LYS A 3 7.15 -5.09 15.06
CA LYS A 3 7.89 -6.09 15.84
C LYS A 3 9.29 -6.31 15.26
N SER A 4 10.13 -7.02 15.99
CA SER A 4 11.44 -7.44 15.51
C SER A 4 11.32 -8.15 14.15
N GLN A 5 12.14 -7.74 13.18
CA GLN A 5 12.15 -8.22 11.80
C GLN A 5 10.89 -7.92 10.96
N ASP A 6 9.90 -7.21 11.49
CA ASP A 6 8.74 -6.79 10.70
C ASP A 6 9.09 -5.60 9.79
N LYS A 7 8.38 -5.57 8.67
CA LYS A 7 8.40 -4.48 7.72
C LYS A 7 7.05 -3.79 7.66
N LEU A 8 7.06 -2.47 7.69
CA LEU A 8 5.88 -1.63 7.48
C LEU A 8 6.10 -0.81 6.22
N THR A 9 5.14 -0.82 5.30
CA THR A 9 5.15 0.00 4.09
C THR A 9 4.09 1.08 4.22
N ALA A 10 4.41 2.32 3.87
CA ALA A 10 3.47 3.44 3.95
C ALA A 10 3.56 4.35 2.72
N LYS A 11 2.48 5.11 2.48
CA LYS A 11 2.47 6.19 1.49
C LYS A 11 3.50 7.26 1.90
N PRO A 12 4.34 7.75 0.98
CA PRO A 12 5.35 8.77 1.30
C PRO A 12 4.70 10.04 1.87
N GLY A 13 5.40 10.69 2.80
CA GLY A 13 4.92 11.93 3.41
C GLY A 13 3.80 11.77 4.45
N THR A 14 3.38 10.54 4.76
CA THR A 14 2.34 10.28 5.79
C THR A 14 2.92 9.98 7.18
N MET A 15 4.24 9.80 7.29
CA MET A 15 4.91 9.55 8.57
C MET A 15 4.96 10.81 9.44
N CYS A 16 4.58 10.67 10.71
CA CYS A 16 4.62 11.73 11.71
C CYS A 16 5.81 11.60 12.67
N TYR A 17 6.07 10.37 13.14
CA TYR A 17 7.20 10.08 14.02
C TYR A 17 7.64 8.61 13.88
N MET A 18 8.89 8.32 14.26
CA MET A 18 9.42 6.96 14.35
C MET A 18 10.34 6.81 15.55
N SER A 19 10.36 5.64 16.17
CA SER A 19 11.34 5.28 17.19
C SER A 19 12.75 5.20 16.59
N GLY A 20 13.79 5.51 17.38
CA GLY A 20 15.17 5.54 16.90
C GLY A 20 15.75 4.17 16.47
N ASN A 21 15.12 3.06 16.86
CA ASN A 21 15.47 1.71 16.44
C ASN A 21 14.87 1.32 15.08
N ILE A 22 14.01 2.15 14.48
CA ILE A 22 13.41 1.90 13.17
C ILE A 22 14.30 2.45 12.07
N GLN A 23 14.63 1.62 11.09
CA GLN A 23 15.28 2.03 9.85
C GLN A 23 14.23 2.42 8.82
N MET A 24 14.44 3.53 8.12
CA MET A 24 13.56 4.02 7.07
C MET A 24 14.31 3.96 5.73
N ASP A 25 13.66 3.39 4.73
CA ASP A 25 14.11 3.38 3.34
C ASP A 25 13.01 3.95 2.43
N ASN A 26 13.41 4.73 1.44
CA ASN A 26 12.51 5.43 0.53
C ASN A 26 12.70 4.87 -0.87
N ASN A 27 11.76 4.03 -1.31
CA ASN A 27 11.78 3.51 -2.67
C ASN A 27 11.19 4.55 -3.62
N TYR A 28 11.98 5.59 -3.92
CA TYR A 28 11.71 6.56 -4.98
C TYR A 28 12.44 6.10 -6.24
N LEU A 29 11.69 5.70 -7.27
CA LEU A 29 12.29 5.56 -8.60
C LEU A 29 12.63 6.96 -9.13
N PRO A 30 13.87 7.21 -9.57
CA PRO A 30 14.26 8.50 -10.12
C PRO A 30 13.44 8.81 -11.38
N GLU A 31 12.73 9.94 -11.34
CA GLU A 31 11.83 10.42 -12.39
C GLU A 31 12.56 10.72 -13.72
N ASN A 32 13.89 10.86 -13.69
CA ASN A 32 14.70 11.31 -14.83
C ASN A 32 15.04 10.24 -15.89
N ASP A 33 14.72 8.96 -15.68
CA ASP A 33 14.83 7.89 -16.70
C ASP A 33 13.44 7.39 -17.17
N GLY A 34 12.42 8.24 -17.00
CA GLY A 34 11.00 7.88 -16.98
C GLY A 34 10.26 7.79 -18.32
N GLY A 35 10.92 7.89 -19.47
CA GLY A 35 10.20 7.96 -20.75
C GLY A 35 9.48 6.67 -21.16
N VAL A 36 10.15 5.52 -20.99
CA VAL A 36 9.70 4.22 -21.53
C VAL A 36 9.47 3.16 -20.45
N TRP A 37 10.26 3.18 -19.37
CA TRP A 37 10.14 2.21 -18.29
C TRP A 37 8.87 2.43 -17.45
N GLN A 38 8.42 3.67 -17.26
CA GLN A 38 7.17 3.95 -16.53
C GLN A 38 5.90 3.57 -17.31
N TRP A 39 6.01 3.47 -18.64
CA TRP A 39 4.92 2.98 -19.50
C TRP A 39 4.86 1.46 -19.53
N ILE A 40 6.02 0.78 -19.58
CA ILE A 40 6.09 -0.68 -19.65
C ILE A 40 5.84 -1.34 -18.29
N PHE A 41 6.34 -0.75 -17.19
CA PHE A 41 6.32 -1.35 -15.85
C PHE A 41 5.18 -0.83 -14.96
N GLY A 42 4.29 0.00 -15.51
CA GLY A 42 3.20 0.61 -14.76
C GLY A 42 3.68 1.75 -13.86
N LYS A 43 2.73 2.54 -13.38
CA LYS A 43 3.01 3.70 -12.51
C LYS A 43 3.79 3.25 -11.28
N SER A 44 4.99 3.82 -11.12
CA SER A 44 5.84 3.65 -9.94
C SER A 44 5.05 3.99 -8.67
N ILE A 45 4.85 3.02 -7.80
CA ILE A 45 4.27 3.25 -6.48
C ILE A 45 5.42 3.66 -5.57
N THR A 46 5.60 4.95 -5.46
CA THR A 46 6.52 5.51 -4.47
C THR A 46 6.00 5.14 -3.10
N SER A 47 6.81 4.43 -2.31
CA SER A 47 6.48 4.01 -0.95
C SER A 47 7.67 4.18 -0.03
N THR A 48 7.36 4.48 1.23
CA THR A 48 8.34 4.49 2.32
C THR A 48 8.24 3.17 3.06
N VAL A 49 9.38 2.53 3.27
CA VAL A 49 9.54 1.28 4.01
C VAL A 49 10.17 1.58 5.36
N PHE A 50 9.60 1.01 6.40
CA PHE A 50 10.12 1.04 7.77
C PHE A 50 10.44 -0.39 8.20
N PHE A 51 11.64 -0.60 8.72
CA PHE A 51 12.13 -1.91 9.12
C PHE A 51 12.65 -1.85 10.56
N ASN A 52 12.30 -2.86 11.36
CA ASN A 52 12.82 -3.00 12.72
C ASN A 52 13.88 -4.11 12.78
N PRO A 53 15.18 -3.78 12.71
CA PRO A 53 16.26 -4.77 12.81
C PRO A 53 16.49 -5.26 14.25
N GLY A 54 16.01 -4.51 15.26
CA GLY A 54 16.33 -4.75 16.67
C GLY A 54 15.45 -5.83 17.32
N PRO A 55 15.83 -6.32 18.51
CA PRO A 55 15.03 -7.25 19.28
C PRO A 55 13.83 -6.60 19.96
N ASP A 56 13.89 -5.28 20.21
CA ASP A 56 12.84 -4.51 20.86
C ASP A 56 11.79 -4.02 19.85
N ASP A 57 10.55 -3.92 20.28
CA ASP A 57 9.47 -3.34 19.48
C ASP A 57 9.73 -1.86 19.18
N GLY A 58 9.46 -1.45 17.95
CA GLY A 58 9.52 -0.05 17.53
C GLY A 58 8.15 0.53 17.19
N TYR A 59 8.08 1.85 17.14
CA TYR A 59 6.85 2.58 16.86
C TYR A 59 7.04 3.48 15.65
N VAL A 60 6.05 3.48 14.76
CA VAL A 60 5.94 4.41 13.64
C VAL A 60 4.53 5.00 13.70
N GLY A 61 4.44 6.31 13.77
CA GLY A 61 3.19 7.07 13.71
C GLY A 61 2.93 7.56 12.29
N ILE A 62 1.74 7.27 11.77
CA ILE A 62 1.34 7.61 10.40
C ILE A 62 -0.02 8.29 10.44
N SER A 63 -0.19 9.34 9.64
CA SER A 63 -1.44 10.07 9.50
C SER A 63 -1.83 10.21 8.04
N ALA A 64 -3.14 10.16 7.77
CA ALA A 64 -3.66 10.56 6.48
C ALA A 64 -3.43 12.07 6.25
N PRO A 65 -3.20 12.51 5.00
CA PRO A 65 -2.99 13.92 4.67
C PRO A 65 -4.29 14.74 4.66
N PHE A 66 -5.44 14.10 4.87
CA PHE A 66 -6.76 14.72 4.86
C PHE A 66 -7.59 14.25 6.07
N PRO A 67 -8.52 15.08 6.58
CA PRO A 67 -9.42 14.68 7.65
C PRO A 67 -10.26 13.46 7.25
N GLY A 68 -10.28 12.44 8.10
CA GLY A 68 -11.00 11.21 7.82
C GLY A 68 -10.80 10.16 8.89
N ARG A 69 -11.33 8.97 8.63
CA ARG A 69 -11.17 7.79 9.48
C ARG A 69 -10.21 6.81 8.80
N ILE A 70 -9.21 6.33 9.54
CA ILE A 70 -8.38 5.21 9.11
C ILE A 70 -9.17 3.92 9.33
N LEU A 71 -9.37 3.14 8.28
CA LEU A 71 -10.06 1.85 8.33
C LEU A 71 -9.02 0.73 8.26
N PRO A 72 -8.77 -0.01 9.36
CA PRO A 72 -7.92 -1.19 9.31
C PRO A 72 -8.61 -2.31 8.53
N ILE A 73 -7.93 -2.88 7.56
CA ILE A 73 -8.42 -3.99 6.75
C ILE A 73 -7.48 -5.18 6.91
N ASP A 74 -8.06 -6.33 7.23
CA ASP A 74 -7.39 -7.62 7.15
C ASP A 74 -7.77 -8.28 5.82
N LEU A 75 -6.80 -8.39 4.91
CA LEU A 75 -6.99 -8.96 3.57
C LEU A 75 -7.46 -10.42 3.60
N ALA A 76 -7.18 -11.17 4.68
CA ALA A 76 -7.65 -12.55 4.80
C ALA A 76 -9.18 -12.65 4.76
N ASN A 77 -9.88 -11.63 5.27
CA ASN A 77 -11.34 -11.55 5.25
C ASN A 77 -11.91 -11.16 3.86
N PHE A 78 -11.06 -10.78 2.91
CA PHE A 78 -11.44 -10.33 1.56
C PHE A 78 -10.86 -11.25 0.46
N GLY A 79 -10.44 -12.47 0.82
CA GLY A 79 -9.87 -13.41 -0.16
C GLY A 79 -8.45 -13.06 -0.62
N GLY A 80 -7.74 -12.23 0.15
CA GLY A 80 -6.34 -11.87 -0.09
C GLY A 80 -6.13 -10.64 -0.98
N GLU A 81 -7.19 -10.04 -1.53
CA GLU A 81 -7.10 -8.89 -2.42
C GLU A 81 -8.21 -7.86 -2.14
N LEU A 82 -7.88 -6.57 -2.19
CA LEU A 82 -8.84 -5.49 -2.04
C LEU A 82 -8.62 -4.43 -3.12
N LEU A 83 -9.64 -4.19 -3.93
CA LEU A 83 -9.68 -3.03 -4.83
C LEU A 83 -10.18 -1.82 -4.05
N CYS A 84 -9.43 -0.72 -4.11
CA CYS A 84 -9.75 0.53 -3.43
C CYS A 84 -9.40 1.72 -4.32
N GLN A 85 -9.90 2.91 -3.96
CA GLN A 85 -9.57 4.13 -4.69
C GLN A 85 -8.05 4.38 -4.62
N ALA A 86 -7.45 4.87 -5.71
CA ALA A 86 -5.99 5.03 -5.84
C ALA A 86 -5.32 5.76 -4.66
N ASP A 87 -6.00 6.73 -4.04
CA ASP A 87 -5.47 7.52 -2.93
C ASP A 87 -5.84 7.01 -1.53
N SER A 88 -6.60 5.91 -1.43
CA SER A 88 -7.11 5.42 -0.14
C SER A 88 -6.11 4.57 0.64
N PHE A 89 -5.06 4.07 -0.01
CA PHE A 89 -4.00 3.33 0.67
C PHE A 89 -3.14 4.24 1.56
N LEU A 90 -3.02 3.88 2.84
CA LEU A 90 -2.20 4.59 3.82
C LEU A 90 -0.94 3.80 4.18
N CYS A 91 -1.10 2.59 4.72
CA CYS A 91 -0.01 1.71 5.10
C CYS A 91 -0.42 0.24 5.12
N SER A 92 0.57 -0.64 5.06
CA SER A 92 0.46 -2.08 5.23
C SER A 92 1.63 -2.62 6.05
N VAL A 93 1.44 -3.81 6.61
CA VAL A 93 2.47 -4.54 7.36
C VAL A 93 2.76 -5.85 6.63
N ASN A 94 4.02 -6.26 6.59
CA ASN A 94 4.50 -7.49 5.96
C ASN A 94 4.25 -7.53 4.42
N ASP A 95 3.77 -8.66 3.91
CA ASP A 95 3.73 -9.02 2.49
C ASP A 95 2.45 -8.54 1.77
N VAL A 96 2.21 -7.22 1.77
CA VAL A 96 1.14 -6.62 0.97
C VAL A 96 1.73 -5.96 -0.27
N SER A 97 1.40 -6.48 -1.44
CA SER A 97 1.67 -5.83 -2.72
C SER A 97 0.58 -4.80 -3.02
N VAL A 98 0.98 -3.56 -3.23
CA VAL A 98 0.09 -2.50 -3.71
C VAL A 98 0.36 -2.32 -5.19
N THR A 99 -0.69 -2.26 -6.02
CA THR A 99 -0.56 -2.06 -7.47
C THR A 99 -1.58 -1.02 -7.94
N SER A 100 -1.16 -0.07 -8.78
CA SER A 100 -2.05 0.91 -9.40
C SER A 100 -2.59 0.33 -10.70
N SER A 101 -3.65 -0.46 -10.60
CA SER A 101 -4.35 -1.00 -11.76
C SER A 101 -5.25 0.10 -12.34
N THR A 102 -4.87 0.69 -13.48
CA THR A 102 -5.82 1.47 -14.32
C THR A 102 -6.86 0.58 -15.00
N VAL A 103 -6.75 -0.75 -14.83
CA VAL A 103 -7.59 -1.77 -15.43
C VAL A 103 -8.15 -2.66 -14.33
N ASP A 104 -9.46 -2.61 -14.14
CA ASP A 104 -10.21 -3.63 -13.42
C ASP A 104 -10.18 -4.91 -14.28
N GLN A 105 -9.47 -5.95 -13.83
CA GLN A 105 -9.41 -7.25 -14.50
C GLN A 105 -10.51 -8.22 -14.04
N ARG A 106 -11.43 -7.78 -13.18
CA ARG A 106 -12.58 -8.63 -12.83
C ARG A 106 -13.44 -8.81 -14.09
N PRO A 107 -13.75 -10.06 -14.51
CA PRO A 107 -14.83 -10.24 -15.46
C PRO A 107 -16.06 -9.59 -14.85
N ARG A 108 -16.66 -8.62 -15.55
CA ARG A 108 -18.00 -8.16 -15.20
C ARG A 108 -18.87 -9.41 -15.22
N ASN A 109 -19.34 -9.85 -14.05
CA ASN A 109 -20.45 -10.77 -13.99
C ASN A 109 -21.61 -10.06 -14.68
N ILE A 110 -21.78 -10.34 -15.97
CA ILE A 110 -23.03 -10.07 -16.68
C ILE A 110 -24.00 -11.03 -16.04
N GLU A 111 -24.80 -10.55 -15.10
CA GLU A 111 -26.05 -11.24 -14.79
C GLU A 111 -26.85 -11.22 -16.08
N ILE A 112 -26.81 -12.34 -16.80
CA ILE A 112 -27.76 -12.61 -17.88
C ILE A 112 -29.09 -12.73 -17.16
N GLY A 113 -29.81 -11.62 -17.05
CA GLY A 113 -31.18 -11.61 -16.60
C GLY A 113 -31.94 -12.64 -17.41
N ALA A 114 -32.49 -13.63 -16.72
CA ALA A 114 -33.40 -14.58 -17.32
C ALA A 114 -34.62 -13.80 -17.82
N GLU A 115 -34.69 -13.53 -19.12
CA GLU A 115 -35.96 -13.24 -19.77
C GLU A 115 -36.75 -14.55 -19.81
N VAL A 116 -37.64 -14.71 -18.84
CA VAL A 116 -38.71 -15.71 -18.84
C VAL A 116 -39.98 -15.05 -19.36
N GLY A 117 -40.49 -15.53 -20.49
CA GLY A 117 -41.87 -15.29 -20.95
C GLY A 117 -41.98 -14.65 -22.32
#